data_AF-A0A399RMN6-F1
#
_entry.id   AF-A0A399RMN6-F1
#
_cell.length_a   1.000
_cell.length_b   1.000
_cell.length_c   1.000
_cell.angle_alpha   90.00
_cell.angle_beta   90.00
_cell.angle_gamma   90.00
#
_symmetry.space_group_name_H-M   'P 1'
#
loop_
_entity.id
_entity.type
_entity.pdbx_description
1 polymer ?
#
loop_
_entity_poly.entity_id
_entity_poly.type
_entity_poly.pdbx_seq_one_letter_code
_entity_poly.pdbx_strand_id
1 'polypeptide(L)'
;MDHMKGLKKLGALAIMMALAGCYISLEPLIDDKAAVLPVDGPITVCLDDDDPCLTLERRGYGYFAESPDEAEDEVAIRFAPFVQAADRQVFIAEAGIREEDGIAYMYGLARRLAEPDARGATMQIAALDCEELDEAALDAFEASGGMIDDGKIRECQPASLDQLKQTLLAAHEAGLASDEWWQFHSEDF
;
A
#
# COMPACT_ATOMS: atom_id res chain seq x y z
N MET A 1 -14.74 -24.19 -48.56
CA MET A 1 -14.17 -22.88 -48.20
C MET A 1 -15.28 -22.08 -47.55
N ASP A 2 -15.47 -22.26 -46.25
CA ASP A 2 -16.40 -21.45 -45.46
C ASP A 2 -16.08 -21.70 -43.98
N HIS A 3 -15.40 -20.76 -43.34
CA HIS A 3 -15.41 -20.63 -41.88
C HIS A 3 -15.40 -19.15 -41.55
N MET A 4 -16.60 -18.58 -41.56
CA MET A 4 -16.92 -17.34 -40.88
C MET A 4 -16.94 -17.56 -39.36
N LYS A 5 -16.28 -16.61 -38.68
CA LYS A 5 -16.72 -15.92 -37.45
C LYS A 5 -17.04 -16.79 -36.24
N GLY A 6 -16.06 -16.89 -35.35
CA GLY A 6 -16.23 -17.14 -33.93
C GLY A 6 -15.55 -16.04 -33.13
N LEU A 7 -16.17 -14.85 -33.10
CA LEU A 7 -15.82 -13.74 -32.21
C LEU A 7 -16.13 -14.19 -30.77
N LYS A 8 -15.16 -14.81 -30.09
CA LYS A 8 -15.29 -15.15 -28.67
C LYS A 8 -14.77 -13.98 -27.85
N LYS A 9 -15.71 -13.14 -27.44
CA LYS A 9 -15.74 -12.34 -26.22
C LYS A 9 -14.37 -11.93 -25.67
N LEU A 10 -13.95 -10.71 -26.01
CA LEU A 10 -13.23 -9.83 -25.09
C LEU A 10 -14.04 -9.78 -23.79
N GLY A 11 -13.65 -10.61 -22.82
CA GLY A 11 -14.06 -10.46 -21.43
C GLY A 11 -13.14 -9.41 -20.83
N ALA A 12 -13.73 -8.29 -20.46
CA ALA A 12 -13.04 -7.17 -19.83
C ALA A 12 -12.32 -7.65 -18.56
N LEU A 13 -11.00 -7.70 -18.62
CA LEU A 13 -10.12 -7.66 -17.46
C LEU A 13 -10.13 -6.20 -16.98
N ALA A 14 -11.14 -5.86 -16.19
CA ALA A 14 -11.34 -4.51 -15.63
C ALA A 14 -11.66 -4.64 -14.14
N ILE A 15 -10.82 -5.42 -13.46
CA ILE A 15 -10.82 -5.61 -12.00
C ILE A 15 -9.36 -5.52 -11.55
N MET A 16 -8.75 -4.34 -11.72
CA MET A 16 -7.46 -3.95 -11.15
C MET A 16 -7.51 -2.48 -10.67
N MET A 17 -8.71 -1.95 -10.38
CA MET A 17 -8.91 -0.56 -9.93
C MET A 17 -9.45 -0.49 -8.49
N ALA A 18 -9.01 -1.39 -7.61
CA ALA A 18 -9.49 -1.40 -6.23
C ALA A 18 -8.36 -1.56 -5.20
N LEU A 19 -7.10 -1.34 -5.58
CA LEU A 19 -6.08 -1.10 -4.58
C LEU A 19 -6.29 0.34 -4.10
N ALA A 20 -7.08 0.51 -3.05
CA ALA A 20 -7.48 1.78 -2.44
C ALA A 20 -6.34 2.55 -1.75
N GLY A 21 -5.10 2.34 -2.19
CA GLY A 21 -3.98 3.21 -1.87
C GLY A 21 -3.90 4.31 -2.91
N CYS A 22 -4.49 5.47 -2.62
CA CYS A 22 -4.42 6.61 -3.53
C CYS A 22 -3.02 7.23 -3.61
N TYR A 23 -2.11 6.85 -2.70
CA TYR A 23 -0.72 7.27 -2.75
C TYR A 23 0.08 6.34 -3.65
N ILE A 24 0.52 6.83 -4.81
CA ILE A 24 1.19 6.04 -5.85
C ILE A 24 2.42 6.74 -6.42
N SER A 25 3.43 5.99 -6.85
CA SER A 25 4.57 6.50 -7.62
C SER A 25 5.09 5.49 -8.65
N LEU A 26 5.79 5.98 -9.66
CA LEU A 26 6.47 5.15 -10.68
C LEU A 26 7.91 4.79 -10.28
N GLU A 27 8.47 5.50 -9.31
CA GLU A 27 9.78 5.23 -8.73
C GLU A 27 9.62 4.95 -7.24
N PRO A 28 10.40 4.03 -6.66
CA PRO A 28 10.28 3.73 -5.25
C PRO A 28 10.81 4.87 -4.38
N LEU A 29 10.06 5.22 -3.35
CA LEU A 29 10.47 6.22 -2.36
C LEU A 29 11.28 5.61 -1.22
N ILE A 30 11.18 4.30 -0.99
CA ILE A 30 11.94 3.58 0.03
C ILE A 30 13.17 2.91 -0.59
N ASP A 31 14.32 3.59 -0.56
CA ASP A 31 15.61 3.02 -0.99
C ASP A 31 16.25 2.08 0.05
N ASP A 32 17.42 1.53 -0.27
CA ASP A 32 18.15 0.60 0.60
C ASP A 32 18.65 1.23 1.92
N LYS A 33 18.73 2.56 2.00
CA LYS A 33 19.14 3.29 3.21
C LYS A 33 17.96 3.65 4.10
N ALA A 34 16.79 3.90 3.51
CA ALA A 34 15.55 4.17 4.22
C ALA A 34 14.85 2.88 4.69
N ALA A 35 15.08 1.77 3.99
CA ALA A 35 14.44 0.50 4.26
C ALA A 35 14.83 -0.08 5.63
N VAL A 36 13.81 -0.55 6.37
CA VAL A 36 13.95 -1.27 7.63
C VAL A 36 13.13 -2.55 7.61
N LEU A 37 13.48 -3.48 8.50
CA LEU A 37 12.73 -4.71 8.68
C LEU A 37 11.98 -4.62 10.01
N PRO A 38 10.63 -4.68 10.01
CA PRO A 38 9.84 -4.52 11.24
C PRO A 38 10.02 -5.69 12.21
N VAL A 39 10.37 -6.88 11.70
CA VAL A 39 10.59 -8.10 12.49
C VAL A 39 11.76 -8.92 11.98
N ASP A 40 12.30 -9.78 12.84
CA ASP A 40 13.19 -10.87 12.43
C ASP A 40 12.35 -12.09 12.02
N GLY A 41 12.31 -12.37 10.71
CA GLY A 41 11.58 -13.52 10.16
C GLY A 41 10.51 -13.11 9.15
N PRO A 42 9.68 -14.07 8.69
CA PRO A 42 8.56 -13.79 7.79
C PRO A 42 7.48 -12.97 8.49
N ILE A 43 6.69 -12.27 7.69
CA ILE A 43 5.47 -11.57 8.14
C ILE A 43 4.26 -12.16 7.43
N THR A 44 3.10 -12.05 8.07
CA THR A 44 1.83 -12.40 7.46
C THR A 44 0.97 -11.15 7.45
N VAL A 45 0.48 -10.78 6.27
CA VAL A 45 -0.47 -9.68 6.07
C VAL A 45 -1.76 -10.27 5.50
N CYS A 46 -2.89 -9.72 5.91
CA CYS A 46 -4.19 -9.99 5.33
C CYS A 46 -4.74 -8.63 4.91
N LEU A 47 -5.10 -8.48 3.63
CA LEU A 47 -5.55 -7.20 3.06
C LEU A 47 -7.08 -7.11 3.15
N ASP A 48 -7.79 -8.02 2.48
CA ASP A 48 -9.25 -8.18 2.59
C ASP A 48 -9.58 -9.42 3.47
N ASP A 49 -10.74 -9.40 4.13
CA ASP A 49 -11.36 -10.53 4.85
C ASP A 49 -11.66 -11.74 3.98
N ASP A 50 -12.00 -11.52 2.70
CA ASP A 50 -12.34 -12.59 1.76
C ASP A 50 -11.11 -13.21 1.07
N ASP A 51 -9.96 -12.54 1.12
CA ASP A 51 -8.72 -12.97 0.44
C ASP A 51 -7.83 -13.88 1.30
N PRO A 52 -6.98 -14.73 0.69
CA PRO A 52 -5.96 -15.45 1.43
C PRO A 52 -4.89 -14.48 1.98
N CYS A 53 -4.51 -14.65 3.25
CA CYS A 53 -3.40 -13.89 3.81
C CYS A 53 -2.08 -14.26 3.11
N LEU A 54 -1.26 -13.24 2.85
CA LEU A 54 0.06 -13.39 2.24
C LEU A 54 1.12 -13.57 3.31
N THR A 55 1.88 -14.67 3.21
CA THR A 55 3.11 -14.83 3.98
C THR A 55 4.26 -14.29 3.17
N LEU A 56 4.87 -13.20 3.64
CA LEU A 56 5.99 -12.58 2.96
C LEU A 56 7.32 -13.01 3.59
N GLU A 57 8.21 -13.48 2.74
CA GLU A 57 9.54 -13.93 3.10
C GLU A 57 10.54 -12.79 2.99
N ARG A 58 11.44 -12.70 3.97
CA ARG A 58 12.49 -11.69 3.98
C ARG A 58 13.51 -11.95 2.86
N ARG A 59 13.78 -10.94 2.04
CA ARG A 59 14.89 -10.97 1.07
C ARG A 59 15.54 -9.58 1.00
N GLY A 60 16.85 -9.52 1.29
CA GLY A 60 17.58 -8.25 1.34
C GLY A 60 16.99 -7.28 2.36
N TYR A 61 16.56 -6.10 1.88
CA TYR A 61 15.99 -5.02 2.69
C TYR A 61 14.46 -4.95 2.61
N GLY A 62 13.80 -5.99 2.09
CA GLY A 62 12.34 -6.05 1.96
C GLY A 62 11.79 -7.44 2.15
N TYR A 63 10.51 -7.58 1.80
CA TYR A 63 9.69 -8.76 1.93
C TYR A 63 9.04 -9.09 0.60
N PHE A 64 8.89 -10.38 0.29
CA PHE A 64 8.39 -10.83 -1.00
C PHE A 64 7.41 -11.98 -0.82
N ALA A 65 6.36 -11.99 -1.63
CA ALA A 65 5.40 -13.09 -1.74
C ALA A 65 5.05 -13.31 -3.21
N GLU A 66 4.68 -14.55 -3.55
CA GLU A 66 4.03 -14.82 -4.84
C GLU A 66 2.66 -14.13 -4.85
N SER A 67 2.30 -13.51 -5.97
CA SER A 67 0.98 -12.92 -6.15
C SER A 67 -0.09 -14.01 -6.11
N PRO A 68 -1.19 -13.82 -5.35
CA PRO A 68 -2.27 -14.80 -5.29
C PRO A 68 -3.03 -14.91 -6.61
N ASP A 69 -3.07 -13.84 -7.39
CA ASP A 69 -3.85 -13.74 -8.63
C ASP A 69 -3.05 -14.18 -9.86
N GLU A 70 -1.75 -13.91 -9.86
CA GLU A 70 -0.86 -14.19 -10.98
C GLU A 70 0.41 -14.91 -10.49
N ALA A 71 0.43 -16.24 -10.63
CA ALA A 71 1.50 -17.09 -10.10
C ALA A 71 2.92 -16.80 -10.65
N GLU A 72 3.04 -15.96 -11.68
CA GLU A 72 4.34 -15.54 -12.25
C GLU A 72 4.81 -14.19 -11.69
N ASP A 73 3.98 -13.50 -10.90
CA ASP A 73 4.27 -12.20 -10.33
C ASP A 73 4.59 -12.27 -8.83
N GLU A 74 5.45 -11.35 -8.40
CA GLU A 74 5.97 -11.26 -7.04
C GLU A 74 5.57 -9.90 -6.47
N VAL A 75 4.92 -9.90 -5.31
CA VAL A 75 4.63 -8.68 -4.55
C VAL A 75 5.86 -8.38 -3.69
N ALA A 76 6.45 -7.19 -3.89
CA ALA A 76 7.59 -6.74 -3.11
C ALA A 76 7.15 -5.64 -2.14
N ILE A 77 7.39 -5.83 -0.84
CA ILE A 77 7.05 -4.85 0.21
C ILE A 77 8.31 -4.37 0.91
N ARG A 78 8.47 -3.05 1.01
CA ARG A 78 9.50 -2.38 1.82
C ARG A 78 8.85 -1.56 2.92
N PHE A 79 9.58 -1.35 4.00
CA PHE A 79 9.13 -0.53 5.12
C PHE A 79 10.12 0.59 5.41
N ALA A 80 9.63 1.76 5.78
CA ALA A 80 10.43 2.85 6.31
C ALA A 80 9.89 3.27 7.68
N PRO A 81 10.75 3.67 8.63
CA PRO A 81 10.29 4.16 9.92
C PRO A 81 9.47 5.44 9.73
N PHE A 82 8.30 5.49 10.36
CA PHE A 82 7.42 6.65 10.31
C PHE A 82 7.35 7.37 11.65
N VAL A 83 6.62 6.82 12.62
CA VAL A 83 6.42 7.43 13.94
C VAL A 83 6.20 6.36 15.01
N GLN A 84 6.34 6.73 16.28
CA GLN A 84 5.93 5.92 17.43
C GLN A 84 4.55 6.38 17.91
N ALA A 85 3.59 5.46 18.00
CA ALA A 85 2.23 5.73 18.48
C ALA A 85 1.75 4.59 19.39
N ALA A 86 1.21 4.92 20.56
CA ALA A 86 0.76 3.93 21.56
C ALA A 86 1.78 2.81 21.82
N ASP A 87 3.04 3.17 22.08
CA ASP A 87 4.18 2.27 22.31
C ASP A 87 4.49 1.27 21.17
N ARG A 88 3.97 1.54 19.97
CA ARG A 88 4.21 0.75 18.75
C ARG A 88 4.90 1.61 17.69
N GLN A 89 5.88 1.01 17.02
CA GLN A 89 6.44 1.58 15.80
C GLN A 89 5.42 1.46 14.67
N VAL A 90 5.10 2.60 14.06
CA VAL A 90 4.38 2.69 12.79
C VAL A 90 5.40 2.86 11.66
N PHE A 91 5.15 2.21 10.55
CA PHE A 91 5.98 2.23 9.36
C PHE A 91 5.19 2.80 8.18
N ILE A 92 5.88 3.42 7.24
CA ILE A 92 5.38 3.52 5.87
C ILE A 92 5.62 2.16 5.23
N ALA A 93 4.61 1.56 4.61
CA ALA A 93 4.74 0.39 3.75
C ALA A 93 4.69 0.84 2.29
N GLU A 94 5.63 0.35 1.49
CA GLU A 94 5.64 0.53 0.03
C GLU A 94 5.51 -0.85 -0.61
N ALA A 95 4.44 -1.06 -1.38
CA ALA A 95 4.21 -2.27 -2.16
C ALA A 95 4.49 -1.97 -3.65
N GLY A 96 5.44 -2.68 -4.23
CA GLY A 96 5.69 -2.67 -5.68
C GLY A 96 4.82 -3.72 -6.36
N ILE A 97 3.96 -3.27 -7.28
CA ILE A 97 3.10 -4.12 -8.11
C ILE A 97 3.52 -3.99 -9.56
N ARG A 98 3.67 -5.14 -10.23
CA ARG A 98 3.97 -5.17 -11.65
C ARG A 98 2.71 -4.87 -12.44
N GLU A 99 2.84 -3.94 -13.36
CA GLU A 99 1.84 -3.52 -14.33
C GLU A 99 2.36 -3.76 -15.74
N GLU A 100 1.50 -3.67 -16.76
CA GLU A 100 1.90 -3.83 -18.17
C GLU A 100 3.05 -2.87 -18.56
N ASP A 101 3.03 -1.66 -18.02
CA ASP A 101 3.95 -0.57 -18.36
C ASP A 101 5.12 -0.40 -17.39
N GLY A 102 5.23 -1.21 -16.33
CA GLY A 102 6.31 -1.08 -15.35
C GLY A 102 5.98 -1.63 -13.96
N ILE A 103 6.51 -0.97 -12.93
CA ILE A 103 6.14 -1.24 -11.53
C ILE A 103 5.51 0.02 -10.98
N ALA A 104 4.29 -0.10 -10.48
CA ALA A 104 3.65 0.91 -9.66
C ALA A 104 4.00 0.65 -8.20
N TYR A 105 4.32 1.70 -7.45
CA TYR A 105 4.56 1.64 -6.02
C TYR A 105 3.42 2.30 -5.29
N MET A 106 2.75 1.57 -4.42
CA MET A 106 1.67 2.09 -3.59
C MET A 106 2.11 2.19 -2.14
N TYR A 107 1.56 3.16 -1.44
CA TYR A 107 1.95 3.47 -0.06
C TYR A 107 0.79 3.33 0.90
N GLY A 108 1.08 2.73 2.05
CA GLY A 108 0.17 2.63 3.18
C GLY A 108 0.90 2.81 4.51
N LEU A 109 0.16 2.71 5.60
CA LEU A 109 0.74 2.61 6.94
C LEU A 109 0.73 1.17 7.40
N ALA A 110 1.75 0.81 8.18
CA ALA A 110 1.84 -0.52 8.77
C ALA A 110 2.21 -0.44 10.23
N ARG A 111 1.66 -1.37 11.03
CA ARG A 111 2.10 -1.59 12.41
C ARG A 111 2.17 -3.07 12.71
N ARG A 112 3.02 -3.41 13.67
CA ARG A 112 3.05 -4.76 14.23
C ARG A 112 1.84 -4.97 15.12
N LEU A 113 1.22 -6.13 14.98
CA LEU A 113 0.27 -6.61 15.98
C LEU A 113 1.04 -7.11 17.20
N ALA A 114 0.46 -6.93 18.39
CA ALA A 114 1.06 -7.42 19.63
C ALA A 114 1.08 -8.95 19.67
N GLU A 115 0.01 -9.55 19.18
CA GLU A 115 -0.15 -10.98 18.95
C GLU A 115 -0.79 -11.17 17.56
N PRO A 116 -0.57 -12.30 16.87
CA PRO A 116 -1.24 -12.53 15.61
C PRO A 116 -2.76 -12.50 15.76
N ASP A 117 -3.47 -11.99 14.75
CA ASP A 117 -4.93 -11.96 14.78
C ASP A 117 -5.56 -13.36 14.55
N ALA A 118 -6.89 -13.41 14.42
CA ALA A 118 -7.61 -14.66 14.20
C ALA A 118 -7.25 -15.36 12.87
N ARG A 119 -6.72 -14.62 11.89
CA ARG A 119 -6.29 -15.11 10.58
C ARG A 119 -4.78 -15.39 10.54
N GLY A 120 -4.06 -15.05 11.61
CA GLY A 120 -2.62 -15.22 11.75
C GLY A 120 -1.80 -14.05 11.20
N ALA A 121 -2.43 -12.90 10.89
CA ALA A 121 -1.72 -11.70 10.50
C ALA A 121 -0.77 -11.28 11.62
N THR A 122 0.47 -10.95 11.29
CA THR A 122 1.47 -10.43 12.25
C THR A 122 1.69 -8.93 12.09
N MET A 123 1.22 -8.39 10.97
CA MET A 123 1.25 -6.99 10.62
C MET A 123 -0.18 -6.56 10.24
N GLN A 124 -0.56 -5.37 10.69
CA GLN A 124 -1.76 -4.69 10.20
C GLN A 124 -1.32 -3.62 9.21
N ILE A 125 -1.96 -3.59 8.04
CA ILE A 125 -1.76 -2.59 7.00
C ILE A 125 -3.01 -1.71 6.95
N ALA A 126 -2.83 -0.42 6.86
CA ALA A 126 -3.87 0.56 6.63
C ALA A 126 -3.69 1.14 5.22
N ALA A 127 -4.71 0.98 4.39
CA ALA A 127 -4.82 1.71 3.12
C ALA A 127 -5.05 3.19 3.46
N LEU A 128 -4.55 4.07 2.61
CA LEU A 128 -4.65 5.51 2.81
C LEU A 128 -5.26 6.12 1.57
N ASP A 129 -6.29 6.92 1.78
CA ASP A 129 -7.00 7.59 0.71
C ASP A 129 -6.58 9.07 0.64
N CYS A 130 -6.27 9.54 -0.57
CA CYS A 130 -5.90 10.91 -0.85
C CYS A 130 -7.12 11.85 -0.66
N GLU A 131 -8.34 11.32 -0.73
CA GLU A 131 -9.58 12.03 -0.43
C GLU A 131 -9.74 12.38 1.06
N GLU A 132 -8.96 11.76 1.95
CA GLU A 132 -8.94 12.11 3.38
C GLU A 132 -8.22 13.43 3.66
N LEU A 133 -7.48 13.95 2.68
CA LEU A 133 -6.86 15.26 2.76
C LEU A 133 -7.89 16.37 2.49
N ASP A 134 -7.95 17.34 3.40
CA ASP A 134 -8.70 18.57 3.14
C ASP A 134 -8.01 19.46 2.10
N GLU A 135 -8.70 20.48 1.60
CA GLU A 135 -8.20 21.39 0.56
C GLU A 135 -6.87 22.06 0.97
N ALA A 136 -6.71 22.41 2.24
CA ALA A 136 -5.48 23.04 2.72
C ALA A 136 -4.30 22.04 2.75
N ALA A 137 -4.55 20.77 3.07
CA ALA A 137 -3.57 19.70 3.02
C ALA A 137 -3.18 19.35 1.58
N LEU A 138 -4.13 19.34 0.65
CA LEU A 138 -3.88 19.14 -0.80
C LEU A 138 -3.03 20.28 -1.37
N ASP A 139 -3.37 21.54 -1.07
CA ASP A 139 -2.58 22.71 -1.46
C ASP A 139 -1.14 22.61 -0.93
N ALA A 140 -0.96 22.20 0.34
CA ALA A 140 0.35 22.01 0.94
C ALA A 140 1.13 20.84 0.29
N PHE A 141 0.43 19.77 -0.09
CA PHE A 141 0.99 18.63 -0.80
C PHE A 141 1.51 19.04 -2.18
N GLU A 142 0.73 19.75 -2.99
CA GLU A 142 1.20 20.25 -4.29
C GLU A 142 2.33 21.27 -4.14
N ALA A 143 2.22 22.19 -3.17
CA ALA A 143 3.24 23.21 -2.91
C ALA A 143 4.60 22.61 -2.49
N SER A 144 4.60 21.40 -1.91
CA SER A 144 5.81 20.66 -1.55
C SER A 144 6.33 19.74 -2.67
N GLY A 145 5.71 19.79 -3.85
CA GLY A 145 6.15 19.13 -5.08
C GLY A 145 5.37 17.87 -5.44
N GLY A 146 4.34 17.51 -4.67
CA GLY A 146 3.47 16.38 -4.97
C GLY A 146 2.58 16.68 -6.17
N MET A 147 2.05 15.64 -6.80
CA MET A 147 1.09 15.80 -7.90
C MET A 147 -0.22 15.13 -7.54
N ILE A 148 -1.33 15.79 -7.84
CA ILE A 148 -2.68 15.25 -7.67
C ILE A 148 -3.24 14.93 -9.06
N ASP A 149 -3.73 13.71 -9.26
CA ASP A 149 -4.54 13.35 -10.42
C ASP A 149 -6.00 13.20 -9.97
N ASP A 150 -6.85 14.15 -10.34
CA ASP A 150 -8.30 14.13 -10.10
C ASP A 150 -9.03 13.34 -11.20
N GLY A 151 -8.58 12.12 -11.47
CA GLY A 151 -9.14 11.23 -12.48
C GLY A 151 -10.52 10.69 -12.10
N LYS A 152 -10.69 9.37 -12.20
CA LYS A 152 -11.92 8.71 -11.69
C LYS A 152 -11.87 8.47 -10.18
N ILE A 153 -10.66 8.30 -9.67
CA ILE A 153 -10.29 8.18 -8.27
C ILE A 153 -9.17 9.19 -8.10
N ARG A 154 -9.17 9.94 -6.98
CA ARG A 154 -8.12 10.89 -6.71
C ARG A 154 -6.84 10.16 -6.34
N GLU A 155 -5.75 10.44 -7.04
CA GLU A 155 -4.43 9.87 -6.75
C GLU A 155 -3.46 10.97 -6.29
N CYS A 156 -2.74 10.71 -5.21
CA CYS A 156 -1.67 11.53 -4.66
C CYS A 156 -0.32 10.92 -5.05
N GLN A 157 0.50 11.64 -5.83
CA GLN A 157 1.85 11.22 -6.20
C GLN A 157 2.90 11.98 -5.38
N PRO A 158 3.41 11.41 -4.27
CA PRO A 158 4.44 12.06 -3.46
C PRO A 158 5.76 12.18 -4.23
N ALA A 159 6.40 13.34 -4.14
CA ALA A 159 7.70 13.61 -4.75
C ALA A 159 8.88 13.04 -3.94
N SER A 160 8.66 12.73 -2.66
CA SER A 160 9.68 12.13 -1.79
C SER A 160 9.06 11.41 -0.61
N LEU A 161 9.83 10.49 0.00
CA LEU A 161 9.44 9.82 1.24
C LEU A 161 9.21 10.82 2.40
N ASP A 162 10.01 11.88 2.48
CA ASP A 162 9.89 12.88 3.54
C ASP A 162 8.61 13.70 3.41
N GLN A 163 8.24 14.07 2.19
CA GLN A 163 6.96 14.74 1.91
C GLN A 163 5.79 13.82 2.28
N LEU A 164 5.81 12.56 1.83
CA LEU A 164 4.78 11.58 2.16
C LEU A 164 4.62 11.45 3.69
N LYS A 165 5.72 11.31 4.43
CA LYS A 165 5.67 11.26 5.91
C LYS A 165 5.03 12.50 6.51
N GLN A 166 5.39 13.70 6.04
CA GLN A 166 4.82 14.94 6.57
C GLN A 166 3.31 15.01 6.32
N THR A 167 2.86 14.67 5.12
CA THR A 167 1.45 14.64 4.75
C THR A 167 0.67 13.64 5.59
N LEU A 168 1.14 12.39 5.68
CA LEU A 168 0.45 11.36 6.45
C LEU A 168 0.45 11.64 7.96
N LEU A 169 1.49 12.30 8.47
CA LEU A 169 1.52 12.69 9.89
C LEU A 169 0.48 13.78 10.15
N ALA A 170 0.43 14.81 9.30
CA ALA A 170 -0.55 15.87 9.42
C ALA A 170 -2.01 15.34 9.33
N ALA A 171 -2.26 14.37 8.45
CA ALA A 171 -3.59 13.81 8.24
C ALA A 171 -4.02 12.84 9.35
N HIS A 172 -3.12 11.96 9.82
CA HIS A 172 -3.53 10.79 10.62
C HIS A 172 -2.95 10.74 12.03
N GLU A 173 -2.05 11.65 12.45
CA GLU A 173 -1.35 11.56 13.75
C GLU A 173 -2.28 11.26 14.93
N ALA A 174 -3.44 11.91 14.99
CA ALA A 174 -4.41 11.72 16.07
C ALA A 174 -5.01 10.29 16.10
N GLY A 175 -5.16 9.65 14.93
CA GLY A 175 -5.74 8.32 14.78
C GLY A 175 -4.77 7.18 15.05
N LEU A 176 -3.46 7.37 14.80
CA LEU A 176 -2.46 6.28 14.83
C LEU A 176 -2.35 5.54 16.17
N ALA A 177 -2.75 6.17 17.28
CA ALA A 177 -2.76 5.55 18.60
C ALA A 177 -4.01 4.69 18.88
N SER A 178 -5.07 4.82 18.09
CA SER A 178 -6.37 4.16 18.29
C SER A 178 -6.50 2.88 17.47
N ASP A 179 -6.80 1.76 18.11
CA ASP A 179 -7.07 0.51 17.38
C ASP A 179 -8.30 0.60 16.46
N GLU A 180 -9.28 1.45 16.79
CA GLU A 180 -10.46 1.68 15.95
C GLU A 180 -10.08 2.33 14.60
N TRP A 181 -9.13 3.26 14.61
CA TRP A 181 -8.63 3.89 13.39
C TRP A 181 -7.98 2.84 12.48
N TRP A 182 -7.13 2.00 13.06
CA TRP A 182 -6.46 0.94 12.31
C TRP A 182 -7.41 -0.12 11.78
N GLN A 183 -8.45 -0.47 12.54
CA GLN A 183 -9.47 -1.40 12.06
C GLN A 183 -10.22 -0.82 10.85
N PHE A 184 -10.66 0.44 10.94
CA PHE A 184 -11.36 1.12 9.85
C PHE A 184 -10.52 1.13 8.55
N HIS A 185 -9.25 1.55 8.62
CA HIS A 185 -8.41 1.67 7.43
C HIS A 185 -7.83 0.33 6.95
N SER A 186 -7.97 -0.75 7.72
CA SER A 186 -7.62 -2.10 7.26
C SER A 186 -8.77 -2.80 6.53
N GLU A 187 -10.02 -2.34 6.70
CA GLU A 187 -11.20 -2.89 6.03
C GLU A 187 -11.45 -2.27 4.65
N ASP A 188 -10.76 -1.16 4.33
CA ASP A 188 -10.89 -0.45 3.05
C ASP A 188 -9.95 -1.00 1.93
N PHE A 189 -9.34 -2.17 2.15
CA PHE A 189 -8.51 -2.87 1.15
C PHE A 189 -9.33 -3.74 0.19
#